data_AF-A0A822C8A7-F1
#
_entry.id   AF-A0A822C8A7-F1
#
_cell.length_a   1.000
_cell.length_b   1.000
_cell.length_c   1.000
_cell.angle_alpha   90.00
_cell.angle_beta   90.00
_cell.angle_gamma   90.00
#
_symmetry.space_group_name_H-M   'P 1'
#
loop_
_entity.id
_entity.type
_entity.pdbx_description
1 polymer ?
#
loop_
_entity_poly.entity_id
_entity_poly.type
_entity_poly.pdbx_seq_one_letter_code
_entity_poly.pdbx_strand_id
1 'polypeptide(L)'
;MLNRFYTDSLMYGNLIKHQALEYMTLVEQKFQKKHFYQPLFPSMWFNQRELILPEGCNYAYTMLNDAHKLHAIEIYLQCFQQTFENNALLELFCYFVGEPCFDQLRTKEQLGYIVRADTRRSHGVQGFRIIVQSARELDYVNQRIELFIDSIREYISTMPDELFKKQREGYMIKKLEVPKGMKNQGKKFCNEITNHQFCFDRPQLEAEIIKTLERNDLLRFYDHYVSPHSIYRRKLALHVNPSSLVLQKPIDEKNTNENKDQLDAMKYKKSLSNTYKERTQIEATVPADVNHEAIKLTEQLVMIDNLIESKLKQIEQNLSKKELNLPKIEWIDNIHMWKSKLSCYPLAQSYDKIEVPILYQL
;
A
#
# COMPACT_ATOMS: atom_id res chain seq x y z
N MET A 1 3.99 31.01 18.75
CA MET A 1 2.99 30.97 19.83
C MET A 1 2.91 29.52 20.30
N LEU A 2 3.52 29.18 21.44
CA LEU A 2 3.55 27.82 22.03
C LEU A 2 3.15 27.96 23.51
N ASN A 3 1.94 28.44 23.76
CA ASN A 3 1.50 28.80 25.12
C ASN A 3 0.91 27.61 25.87
N ARG A 4 0.52 26.54 25.17
CA ARG A 4 0.05 25.28 25.77
C ARG A 4 0.53 24.10 24.95
N PHE A 5 1.13 23.11 25.60
CA PHE A 5 1.47 21.84 24.98
C PHE A 5 1.61 20.75 26.05
N TYR A 6 1.55 19.50 25.59
CA TYR A 6 1.90 18.29 26.33
C TYR A 6 3.07 17.63 25.57
N THR A 7 3.94 16.93 26.29
CA THR A 7 5.09 16.25 25.69
C THR A 7 5.16 14.81 26.19
N ASP A 8 5.12 13.86 25.25
CA ASP A 8 5.62 12.50 25.45
C ASP A 8 7.06 12.43 24.92
N SER A 9 7.97 11.88 25.73
CA SER A 9 9.38 11.77 25.37
C SER A 9 9.87 10.33 25.48
N LEU A 10 10.45 9.81 24.41
CA LEU A 10 11.22 8.58 24.41
C LEU A 10 12.71 8.91 24.40
N MET A 11 13.44 8.50 25.44
CA MET A 11 14.90 8.54 25.44
C MET A 11 15.44 7.11 25.44
N TYR A 12 16.14 6.75 24.37
CA TYR A 12 16.58 5.38 24.13
C TYR A 12 17.99 5.36 23.53
N GLY A 13 18.90 4.59 24.15
CA GLY A 13 20.27 4.43 23.68
C GLY A 13 21.29 4.27 24.80
N ASN A 14 22.50 4.77 24.59
CA ASN A 14 23.57 4.76 25.59
C ASN A 14 23.43 5.93 26.57
N LEU A 15 22.45 5.83 27.47
CA LEU A 15 22.22 6.81 28.52
C LEU A 15 21.73 6.11 29.78
N ILE A 16 22.06 6.67 30.94
CA ILE A 16 21.49 6.24 32.22
C ILE A 16 20.24 7.06 32.56
N LYS A 17 19.39 6.52 33.43
CA LYS A 17 18.13 7.17 33.86
C LYS A 17 18.32 8.62 34.31
N HIS A 18 19.38 8.90 35.07
CA HIS A 18 19.70 10.24 35.54
C HIS A 18 19.87 11.24 34.39
N GLN A 19 20.69 10.89 33.39
CA GLN A 19 20.93 11.73 32.20
C GLN A 19 19.64 11.97 31.42
N ALA A 20 18.77 10.96 31.30
CA ALA A 20 17.49 11.11 30.64
C ALA A 20 16.59 12.15 31.36
N LEU A 21 16.51 12.07 32.69
CA LEU A 21 15.73 13.02 33.49
C LEU A 21 16.32 14.44 33.43
N GLU A 22 17.66 14.57 33.46
CA GLU A 22 18.34 15.85 33.29
C GLU A 22 18.02 16.50 31.94
N TYR A 23 18.03 15.71 30.85
CA TYR A 23 17.67 16.21 29.52
C TYR A 23 16.21 16.65 29.45
N MET A 24 15.27 15.89 30.04
CA MET A 24 13.87 16.28 30.04
C MET A 24 13.65 17.56 30.85
N THR A 25 14.28 17.64 32.02
CA THR A 25 14.27 18.84 32.88
C THR A 25 14.81 20.06 32.13
N LEU A 26 15.90 19.89 31.36
CA LEU A 26 16.47 20.96 30.54
C LEU A 26 15.47 21.46 29.49
N VAL A 27 14.76 20.55 28.82
CA VAL A 27 13.72 20.89 27.84
C VAL A 27 12.59 21.67 28.52
N GLU A 28 12.06 21.18 29.63
CA GLU A 28 10.99 21.82 30.40
C GLU A 28 11.38 23.23 30.85
N GLN A 29 12.59 23.40 31.41
CA GLN A 29 13.10 24.70 31.86
C GLN A 29 13.19 25.72 30.72
N LYS A 30 13.54 25.30 29.49
CA LYS A 30 13.58 26.21 28.32
C LYS A 30 12.18 26.73 27.96
N PHE A 31 11.13 25.96 28.21
CA PHE A 31 9.76 26.38 27.99
C PHE A 31 9.19 27.20 29.14
N GLN A 32 9.47 26.82 30.39
CA GLN A 32 9.01 27.57 31.58
C GLN A 32 9.57 29.00 31.63
N LYS A 33 10.81 29.22 31.16
CA LYS A 33 11.43 30.56 31.10
C LYS A 33 10.71 31.53 30.15
N LYS A 34 9.88 31.02 29.23
CA LYS A 34 8.95 31.85 28.45
C LYS A 34 7.67 31.95 29.27
N HIS A 35 7.36 33.12 29.82
CA HIS A 35 6.28 33.45 30.78
C HIS A 35 4.83 33.04 30.42
N PHE A 36 4.62 32.15 29.45
CA PHE A 36 3.33 31.74 28.91
C PHE A 36 3.15 30.22 28.84
N TYR A 37 3.99 29.42 29.51
CA TYR A 37 3.81 27.97 29.55
C TYR A 37 2.64 27.59 30.48
N GLN A 38 1.67 26.85 29.94
CA GLN A 38 0.65 26.13 30.70
C GLN A 38 0.54 24.69 30.19
N PRO A 39 0.47 23.68 31.08
CA PRO A 39 0.25 22.30 30.65
C PRO A 39 -1.12 22.17 29.99
N LEU A 40 -1.22 21.25 29.04
CA LEU A 40 -2.45 20.94 28.35
C LEU A 40 -3.31 20.01 29.22
N PHE A 41 -4.57 20.38 29.48
CA PHE A 41 -5.47 19.55 30.29
C PHE A 41 -5.70 18.18 29.62
N PRO A 42 -5.84 17.07 30.39
CA PRO A 42 -6.11 15.75 29.81
C PRO A 42 -7.33 15.70 28.88
N SER A 43 -8.37 16.48 29.17
CA SER A 43 -9.56 16.59 28.32
C SER A 43 -9.31 17.26 26.96
N MET A 44 -8.18 17.96 26.81
CA MET A 44 -7.74 18.58 25.56
C MET A 44 -6.82 17.65 24.74
N TRP A 45 -6.53 16.43 25.23
CA TRP A 45 -5.79 15.42 24.49
C TRP A 45 -6.71 14.82 23.41
N PHE A 46 -6.89 15.55 22.31
CA PHE A 46 -7.73 15.12 21.21
C PHE A 46 -7.03 14.06 20.37
N ASN A 47 -7.37 12.80 20.61
CA ASN A 47 -7.05 11.73 19.68
C ASN A 47 -7.98 11.82 18.46
N GLN A 48 -7.37 11.86 17.28
CA GLN A 48 -8.09 11.76 16.02
C GLN A 48 -8.79 10.39 15.93
N ARG A 49 -9.88 10.33 15.17
CA ARG A 49 -10.68 9.12 14.96
C ARG A 49 -10.77 8.82 13.47
N GLU A 50 -10.80 7.54 13.13
CA GLU A 50 -11.05 7.09 11.76
C GLU A 50 -12.57 7.06 11.49
N LEU A 51 -12.96 7.44 10.28
CA LEU A 51 -14.34 7.35 9.81
C LEU A 51 -14.76 5.89 9.65
N ILE A 52 -16.02 5.59 9.99
CA ILE A 52 -16.64 4.30 9.72
C ILE A 52 -17.21 4.37 8.31
N LEU A 53 -16.63 3.59 7.40
CA LEU A 53 -17.22 3.37 6.09
C LEU A 53 -18.49 2.51 6.23
N PRO A 54 -19.62 2.87 5.58
CA PRO A 54 -20.84 2.06 5.58
C PRO A 54 -20.61 0.66 4.98
N GLU A 55 -21.33 -0.33 5.47
CA GLU A 55 -21.27 -1.69 4.93
C GLU A 55 -21.76 -1.74 3.49
N GLY A 56 -21.07 -2.51 2.66
CA GLY A 56 -21.36 -2.62 1.23
C GLY A 56 -20.93 -1.41 0.41
N CYS A 57 -20.29 -0.40 1.02
CA CYS A 57 -19.91 0.81 0.29
C CYS A 57 -18.81 0.55 -0.75
N ASN A 58 -18.90 1.27 -1.85
CA ASN A 58 -17.86 1.33 -2.87
C ASN A 58 -17.62 2.78 -3.27
N TYR A 59 -16.80 3.48 -2.49
CA TYR A 59 -16.49 4.88 -2.73
C TYR A 59 -15.25 5.06 -3.61
N ALA A 60 -15.26 6.09 -4.45
CA ALA A 60 -14.08 6.54 -5.18
C ALA A 60 -13.86 8.05 -5.02
N TYR A 61 -12.61 8.45 -4.83
CA TYR A 61 -12.21 9.86 -4.79
C TYR A 61 -11.02 10.09 -5.73
N THR A 62 -11.15 11.09 -6.60
CA THR A 62 -10.11 11.42 -7.59
C THR A 62 -9.40 12.72 -7.22
N MET A 63 -8.07 12.69 -7.35
CA MET A 63 -7.20 13.84 -7.25
C MET A 63 -6.30 13.94 -8.48
N LEU A 64 -5.74 15.14 -8.68
CA LEU A 64 -4.76 15.39 -9.73
C LEU A 64 -3.36 15.48 -9.14
N ASN A 65 -2.37 15.07 -9.92
CA ASN A 65 -0.95 15.17 -9.62
C ASN A 65 -0.25 15.96 -10.72
N ASP A 66 0.26 17.14 -10.38
CA ASP A 66 0.93 18.03 -11.31
C ASP A 66 2.38 17.59 -11.62
N ALA A 67 2.97 16.75 -10.77
CA ALA A 67 4.41 16.45 -10.81
C ALA A 67 4.76 15.21 -11.67
N HIS A 68 3.86 14.23 -11.75
CA HIS A 68 4.14 12.96 -12.43
C HIS A 68 3.09 12.64 -13.49
N LYS A 69 3.53 12.00 -14.58
CA LYS A 69 2.69 11.58 -15.71
C LYS A 69 1.99 10.23 -15.52
N LEU A 70 2.24 9.56 -14.39
CA LEU A 70 1.69 8.24 -14.09
C LEU A 70 0.43 8.37 -13.24
N HIS A 71 -0.49 7.44 -13.46
CA HIS A 71 -1.63 7.23 -12.59
C HIS A 71 -1.21 6.50 -11.33
N ALA A 72 -1.93 6.70 -10.23
CA ALA A 72 -1.83 5.85 -9.06
C ALA A 72 -3.21 5.56 -8.49
N ILE A 73 -3.38 4.33 -8.02
CA ILE A 73 -4.59 3.89 -7.30
C ILE A 73 -4.18 3.30 -5.95
N GLU A 74 -4.90 3.71 -4.91
CA GLU A 74 -4.91 3.06 -3.61
C GLU A 74 -6.31 2.52 -3.35
N ILE A 75 -6.45 1.19 -3.26
CA ILE A 75 -7.68 0.55 -2.79
C ILE A 75 -7.51 0.26 -1.31
N TYR A 76 -8.36 0.84 -0.49
CA TYR A 76 -8.47 0.56 0.93
C TYR A 76 -9.77 -0.18 1.22
N LEU A 77 -9.64 -1.39 1.78
CA LEU A 77 -10.75 -2.18 2.32
C LEU A 77 -10.71 -2.07 3.83
N GLN A 78 -11.58 -1.23 4.40
CA GLN A 78 -11.66 -1.05 5.84
C GLN A 78 -12.23 -2.32 6.49
N CYS A 79 -11.55 -2.83 7.51
CA CYS A 79 -11.96 -4.04 8.21
C CYS A 79 -12.51 -3.68 9.60
N PHE A 80 -11.64 -3.75 10.61
CA PHE A 80 -12.02 -3.71 12.02
C PHE A 80 -11.05 -2.85 12.84
N GLN A 81 -11.39 -2.67 14.12
CA GLN A 81 -10.50 -2.05 15.10
C GLN A 81 -9.31 -2.97 15.43
N GLN A 82 -8.23 -2.36 15.90
CA GLN A 82 -7.02 -3.05 16.31
C GLN A 82 -7.24 -3.76 17.65
N THR A 83 -7.29 -5.09 17.61
CA THR A 83 -7.06 -6.01 18.74
C THR A 83 -5.85 -6.87 18.42
N PHE A 84 -5.27 -7.59 19.38
CA PHE A 84 -4.16 -8.50 19.08
C PHE A 84 -4.55 -9.57 18.06
N GLU A 85 -5.77 -10.11 18.17
CA GLU A 85 -6.34 -11.11 17.27
C GLU A 85 -6.55 -10.56 15.87
N ASN A 86 -7.18 -9.39 15.78
CA ASN A 86 -7.45 -8.70 14.54
C ASN A 86 -6.16 -8.29 13.83
N ASN A 87 -5.15 -7.83 14.58
CA ASN A 87 -3.83 -7.48 14.05
C ASN A 87 -3.14 -8.72 13.47
N ALA A 88 -3.06 -9.80 14.25
CA ALA A 88 -2.46 -11.07 13.84
C ALA A 88 -3.12 -11.62 12.57
N LEU A 89 -4.45 -11.62 12.53
CA LEU A 89 -5.24 -12.13 11.40
C LEU A 89 -5.00 -11.32 10.12
N LEU A 90 -5.14 -10.00 10.19
CA LEU A 90 -4.97 -9.13 9.03
C LEU A 90 -3.54 -9.16 8.50
N GLU A 91 -2.54 -9.16 9.39
CA GLU A 91 -1.15 -9.21 8.99
C GLU A 91 -0.76 -10.54 8.36
N LEU A 92 -1.23 -11.67 8.93
CA LEU A 92 -1.04 -12.99 8.33
C LEU A 92 -1.68 -13.05 6.95
N PHE A 93 -2.91 -12.54 6.80
CA PHE A 93 -3.56 -12.44 5.50
C PHE A 93 -2.74 -11.62 4.49
N CYS A 94 -2.25 -10.44 4.87
CA CYS A 94 -1.41 -9.61 4.01
C CYS A 94 -0.10 -10.31 3.63
N TYR A 95 0.47 -11.10 4.53
CA TYR A 95 1.68 -11.86 4.24
C TYR A 95 1.43 -12.93 3.16
N PHE A 96 0.30 -13.64 3.22
CA PHE A 96 -0.09 -14.64 2.22
C PHE A 96 -0.36 -14.00 0.85
N VAL A 97 -0.99 -12.82 0.84
CA VAL A 97 -1.42 -12.14 -0.40
C VAL A 97 -0.32 -11.28 -1.03
N GLY A 98 0.69 -10.87 -0.26
CA GLY A 98 1.72 -9.93 -0.70
C GLY A 98 2.51 -10.39 -1.92
N GLU A 99 3.00 -11.63 -1.91
CA GLU A 99 3.77 -12.20 -3.04
C GLU A 99 2.87 -12.47 -4.26
N PRO A 100 1.70 -13.11 -4.14
CA PRO A 100 0.77 -13.28 -5.26
C PRO A 100 0.32 -11.96 -5.89
N CYS A 101 0.12 -10.90 -5.09
CA CYS A 101 -0.23 -9.57 -5.58
C CYS A 101 0.87 -9.00 -6.48
N PHE A 102 2.12 -9.10 -6.01
CA PHE A 102 3.28 -8.64 -6.76
C PHE A 102 3.47 -9.47 -8.03
N ASP A 103 3.42 -10.79 -7.93
CA ASP A 103 3.57 -11.67 -9.09
C ASP A 103 2.48 -11.42 -10.14
N GLN A 104 1.21 -11.35 -9.72
CA GLN A 104 0.10 -11.15 -10.66
C GLN A 104 0.10 -9.75 -11.29
N LEU A 105 0.05 -8.70 -10.48
CA LEU A 105 -0.17 -7.35 -10.98
C LEU A 105 1.11 -6.72 -11.55
N ARG A 106 2.28 -7.09 -11.04
CA ARG A 106 3.56 -6.57 -11.54
C ARG A 106 4.27 -7.55 -12.48
N THR A 107 4.53 -8.79 -12.09
CA THR A 107 5.35 -9.69 -12.91
C THR A 107 4.61 -10.17 -14.16
N LYS A 108 3.34 -10.57 -14.03
CA LYS A 108 2.55 -11.13 -15.14
C LYS A 108 1.84 -10.04 -15.95
N GLU A 109 1.14 -9.14 -15.27
CA GLU A 109 0.31 -8.12 -15.93
C GLU A 109 1.04 -6.81 -16.21
N GLN A 110 2.24 -6.62 -15.63
CA GLN A 110 3.10 -5.45 -15.87
C GLN A 110 2.36 -4.11 -15.70
N LEU A 111 1.46 -4.02 -14.71
CA LEU A 111 0.68 -2.80 -14.46
C LEU A 111 1.56 -1.66 -13.98
N GLY A 112 2.67 -1.96 -13.31
CA GLY A 112 3.69 -0.99 -13.00
C GLY A 112 4.72 -1.48 -12.01
N TYR A 113 5.72 -0.65 -11.75
CA TYR A 113 6.78 -0.98 -10.82
C TYR A 113 6.27 -0.95 -9.37
N ILE A 114 5.52 0.08 -8.97
CA ILE A 114 4.99 0.13 -7.61
C ILE A 114 3.70 -0.68 -7.55
N VAL A 115 3.80 -1.90 -6.99
CA VAL A 115 2.67 -2.77 -6.65
C VAL A 115 2.93 -3.30 -5.24
N ARG A 116 2.02 -3.01 -4.30
CA ARG A 116 2.13 -3.51 -2.92
C ARG A 116 0.75 -3.82 -2.35
N ALA A 117 0.68 -4.92 -1.61
CA ALA A 117 -0.43 -5.26 -0.74
C ALA A 117 0.08 -5.24 0.71
N ASP A 118 -0.52 -4.40 1.57
CA ASP A 118 -0.10 -4.24 2.96
C ASP A 118 -1.26 -3.82 3.87
N THR A 119 -0.98 -3.69 5.16
CA THR A 119 -1.93 -3.17 6.13
C THR A 119 -1.92 -1.64 6.12
N ARG A 120 -3.10 -1.03 6.18
CA ARG A 120 -3.26 0.40 6.49
C ARG A 120 -3.83 0.53 7.90
N ARG A 121 -3.11 1.21 8.79
CA ARG A 121 -3.52 1.49 10.18
C ARG A 121 -3.67 2.99 10.39
N SER A 122 -4.79 3.40 10.97
CA SER A 122 -5.02 4.79 11.37
C SER A 122 -5.96 4.84 12.56
N HIS A 123 -5.58 5.60 13.59
CA HIS A 123 -6.42 5.91 14.75
C HIS A 123 -7.14 4.69 15.38
N GLY A 124 -6.43 3.58 15.56
CA GLY A 124 -6.98 2.35 16.14
C GLY A 124 -7.80 1.48 15.20
N VAL A 125 -7.96 1.87 13.93
CA VAL A 125 -8.65 1.12 12.88
C VAL A 125 -7.64 0.61 11.86
N GLN A 126 -7.98 -0.50 11.21
CA GLN A 126 -7.13 -1.08 10.19
C GLN A 126 -7.90 -1.66 9.02
N GLY A 127 -7.19 -1.94 7.94
CA GLY A 127 -7.74 -2.62 6.79
C GLY A 127 -6.67 -3.07 5.81
N PHE A 128 -7.12 -3.85 4.82
CA PHE A 128 -6.29 -4.32 3.73
C PHE A 128 -6.15 -3.24 2.67
N ARG A 129 -4.94 -3.06 2.14
CA ARG A 129 -4.66 -2.04 1.13
C ARG A 129 -3.85 -2.60 -0.03
N ILE A 130 -4.21 -2.19 -1.25
CA ILE A 130 -3.42 -2.38 -2.45
C ILE A 130 -3.08 -1.02 -3.06
N ILE A 131 -1.80 -0.80 -3.39
CA ILE A 131 -1.32 0.40 -4.11
C ILE A 131 -0.70 -0.04 -5.43
N VAL A 132 -1.13 0.58 -6.53
CA VAL A 132 -0.54 0.43 -7.85
C VAL A 132 -0.25 1.79 -8.47
N GLN A 133 0.98 2.00 -8.94
CA GLN A 133 1.32 3.12 -9.82
C GLN A 133 1.48 2.61 -11.24
N SER A 134 0.73 3.19 -12.19
CA SER A 134 0.62 2.66 -13.54
C SER A 134 0.69 3.74 -14.62
N ALA A 135 1.15 3.35 -15.81
CA ALA A 135 0.97 4.13 -17.04
C ALA A 135 -0.38 3.85 -17.72
N ARG A 136 -1.14 2.84 -17.24
CA ARG A 136 -2.47 2.48 -17.74
C ARG A 136 -3.54 3.31 -17.05
N GLU A 137 -4.70 3.40 -17.70
CA GLU A 137 -5.88 4.10 -17.17
C GLU A 137 -6.39 3.47 -15.87
N LEU A 138 -6.91 4.30 -14.99
CA LEU A 138 -7.31 3.90 -13.63
C LEU A 138 -8.43 2.86 -13.62
N ASP A 139 -9.40 2.95 -14.54
CA ASP A 139 -10.51 2.00 -14.60
C ASP A 139 -10.02 0.59 -14.93
N TYR A 140 -9.09 0.48 -15.88
CA TYR A 140 -8.43 -0.79 -16.19
C TYR A 140 -7.67 -1.33 -14.98
N VAL A 141 -6.82 -0.51 -14.35
CA VAL A 141 -6.03 -0.95 -13.18
C VAL A 141 -6.94 -1.36 -12.02
N ASN A 142 -8.00 -0.61 -11.73
CA ASN A 142 -8.98 -0.95 -10.70
C ASN A 142 -9.66 -2.30 -11.00
N GLN A 143 -10.07 -2.54 -12.25
CA GLN A 143 -10.63 -3.83 -12.67
C GLN A 143 -9.65 -4.98 -12.47
N ARG A 144 -8.37 -4.80 -12.82
CA ARG A 144 -7.32 -5.81 -12.61
C ARG A 144 -7.11 -6.12 -11.13
N ILE A 145 -7.10 -5.09 -10.27
CA ILE A 145 -6.99 -5.28 -8.82
C ILE A 145 -8.21 -6.05 -8.29
N GLU A 146 -9.44 -5.74 -8.73
CA GLU A 146 -10.64 -6.48 -8.31
C GLU A 146 -10.64 -7.94 -8.75
N LEU A 147 -10.19 -8.23 -9.98
CA LEU A 147 -10.01 -9.60 -10.47
C LEU A 147 -8.95 -10.37 -9.65
N PHE A 148 -7.86 -9.70 -9.27
CA PHE A 148 -6.89 -10.29 -8.37
C PHE A 148 -7.50 -10.55 -6.99
N ILE A 149 -8.22 -9.58 -6.41
CA ILE A 149 -8.89 -9.74 -5.12
C ILE A 149 -9.86 -10.93 -5.15
N ASP A 150 -10.65 -11.10 -6.21
CA ASP A 150 -11.54 -12.24 -6.41
C ASP A 150 -10.78 -13.59 -6.39
N SER A 151 -9.60 -13.63 -7.01
CA SER A 151 -8.77 -14.84 -7.08
C SER A 151 -8.13 -15.26 -5.74
N ILE A 152 -8.01 -14.36 -4.76
CA ILE A 152 -7.37 -14.64 -3.47
C ILE A 152 -8.05 -15.80 -2.74
N ARG A 153 -9.38 -15.89 -2.84
CA ARG A 153 -10.15 -16.93 -2.16
C ARG A 153 -9.70 -18.32 -2.58
N GLU A 154 -9.64 -18.53 -3.89
CA GLU A 154 -9.24 -19.80 -4.49
C GLU A 154 -7.79 -20.12 -4.12
N TYR A 155 -6.90 -19.12 -4.23
CA TYR A 155 -5.50 -19.26 -3.85
C TYR A 155 -5.31 -19.78 -2.41
N ILE A 156 -6.00 -19.18 -1.43
CA ILE A 156 -5.90 -19.61 -0.02
C ILE A 156 -6.52 -21.00 0.18
N SER A 157 -7.65 -21.28 -0.49
CA SER A 157 -8.39 -22.54 -0.31
C SER A 157 -7.69 -23.77 -0.90
N THR A 158 -7.00 -23.59 -2.03
CA THR A 158 -6.36 -24.69 -2.79
C THR A 158 -4.89 -24.88 -2.40
N MET A 159 -4.32 -23.96 -1.61
CA MET A 159 -2.95 -24.07 -1.11
C MET A 159 -2.76 -25.35 -0.28
N PRO A 160 -1.70 -26.15 -0.52
CA PRO A 160 -1.40 -27.33 0.29
C PRO A 160 -1.20 -27.01 1.77
N ASP A 161 -1.63 -27.90 2.67
CA ASP A 161 -1.53 -27.72 4.12
C ASP A 161 -0.10 -27.50 4.61
N GLU A 162 0.86 -28.19 4.02
CA GLU A 162 2.29 -28.02 4.34
C GLU A 162 2.79 -26.62 3.99
N LEU A 163 2.38 -26.10 2.83
CA LEU A 163 2.74 -24.75 2.40
C LEU A 163 2.09 -23.70 3.30
N PHE A 164 0.83 -23.89 3.67
CA PHE A 164 0.12 -23.02 4.61
C PHE A 164 0.86 -22.93 5.95
N LYS A 165 1.20 -24.08 6.55
CA LYS A 165 1.94 -24.15 7.82
C LYS A 165 3.30 -23.45 7.71
N LYS A 166 4.03 -23.70 6.62
CA LYS A 166 5.34 -23.08 6.36
C LYS A 166 5.24 -21.56 6.19
N GLN A 167 4.24 -21.05 5.48
CA GLN A 167 4.04 -19.61 5.33
C GLN A 167 3.68 -18.96 6.66
N ARG A 168 2.80 -19.59 7.45
CA ARG A 168 2.43 -19.11 8.80
C ARG A 168 3.66 -19.05 9.73
N GLU A 169 4.46 -20.10 9.77
CA GLU A 169 5.70 -20.14 10.54
C GLU A 169 6.71 -19.09 10.04
N GLY A 170 6.87 -18.95 8.72
CA GLY A 170 7.70 -17.89 8.14
C GLY A 170 7.26 -16.49 8.56
N TYR A 171 5.96 -16.24 8.65
CA TYR A 171 5.44 -14.98 9.16
C TYR A 171 5.71 -14.79 10.65
N MET A 172 5.56 -15.83 11.47
CA MET A 172 5.90 -15.78 12.90
C MET A 172 7.38 -15.42 13.12
N ILE A 173 8.29 -16.06 12.39
CA ILE A 173 9.72 -15.77 12.46
C ILE A 173 9.98 -14.30 12.10
N LYS A 174 9.36 -13.82 11.02
CA LYS A 174 9.46 -12.41 10.59
C LYS A 174 8.92 -11.45 11.67
N LYS A 175 7.81 -11.80 12.32
CA LYS A 175 7.19 -11.00 13.38
C LYS A 175 8.11 -10.87 14.60
N LEU A 176 8.74 -11.98 14.98
CA LEU A 176 9.66 -12.08 16.13
C LEU A 176 11.08 -11.60 15.83
N GLU A 177 11.39 -11.19 14.59
CA GLU A 177 12.72 -10.70 14.24
C GLU A 177 13.09 -9.47 15.09
N VAL A 178 14.21 -9.60 15.79
CA VAL A 178 14.79 -8.53 16.59
C VAL A 178 15.30 -7.44 15.65
N PRO A 179 14.90 -6.16 15.84
CA PRO A 179 15.36 -5.07 15.02
C PRO A 179 16.88 -4.97 14.95
N LYS A 180 17.41 -4.93 13.73
CA LYS A 180 18.84 -4.73 13.50
C LYS A 180 19.16 -3.26 13.77
N GLY A 181 19.73 -2.99 14.95
CA GLY A 181 20.24 -1.69 15.35
C GLY A 181 19.26 -0.82 16.16
N MET A 182 19.86 0.10 16.92
CA MET A 182 19.19 0.96 17.90
C MET A 182 18.08 1.82 17.28
N LYS A 183 18.29 2.37 16.08
CA LYS A 183 17.28 3.21 15.41
C LYS A 183 15.98 2.46 15.12
N ASN A 184 16.07 1.21 14.69
CA ASN A 184 14.90 0.40 14.35
C ASN A 184 14.14 -0.03 15.61
N GLN A 185 14.86 -0.38 16.69
CA GLN A 185 14.25 -0.66 17.99
C GLN A 185 13.57 0.59 18.57
N GLY A 186 14.25 1.74 18.57
CA GLY A 186 13.70 3.01 19.03
C GLY A 186 12.44 3.41 18.25
N LYS A 187 12.38 3.14 16.94
CA LYS A 187 11.18 3.35 16.14
C LYS A 187 10.00 2.47 16.58
N LYS A 188 10.23 1.20 16.97
CA LYS A 188 9.16 0.33 17.50
C LYS A 188 8.56 0.91 18.78
N PHE A 189 9.40 1.33 19.72
CA PHE A 189 8.94 1.95 20.97
C PHE A 189 8.21 3.28 20.72
N CYS A 190 8.77 4.13 19.85
CA CYS A 190 8.17 5.40 19.50
C CYS A 190 6.77 5.23 18.87
N ASN A 191 6.57 4.19 18.06
CA ASN A 191 5.26 3.88 17.48
C ASN A 191 4.22 3.49 18.55
N GLU A 192 4.57 2.65 19.53
CA GLU A 192 3.64 2.27 20.62
C GLU A 192 3.25 3.48 21.48
N ILE A 193 4.18 4.41 21.71
CA ILE A 193 3.94 5.66 22.45
C ILE A 193 3.07 6.61 21.63
N THR A 194 3.45 6.88 20.38
CA THR A 194 2.74 7.83 19.49
C THR A 194 1.32 7.37 19.18
N ASN A 195 1.08 6.06 19.15
CA ASN A 195 -0.26 5.49 18.95
C ASN A 195 -1.04 5.32 20.26
N HIS A 196 -0.46 5.66 21.41
CA HIS A 196 -1.03 5.48 22.76
C HIS A 196 -1.47 4.03 23.05
N GLN A 197 -0.72 3.06 22.52
CA GLN A 197 -1.01 1.63 22.70
C GLN A 197 -0.10 0.98 23.76
N PHE A 198 1.11 1.51 23.95
CA PHE A 198 2.06 1.13 25.00
C PHE A 198 2.34 -0.37 25.16
N CYS A 199 2.18 -1.18 24.11
CA CYS A 199 2.41 -2.62 24.16
C CYS A 199 3.76 -2.97 23.53
N PHE A 200 4.81 -2.96 24.35
CA PHE A 200 6.18 -3.13 23.88
C PHE A 200 6.56 -4.60 23.59
N ASP A 201 5.79 -5.56 24.11
CA ASP A 201 5.87 -7.00 23.88
C ASP A 201 4.83 -7.49 22.84
N ARG A 202 4.21 -6.57 22.09
CA ARG A 202 3.26 -6.87 21.01
C ARG A 202 3.72 -7.98 20.06
N PRO A 203 4.99 -8.02 19.58
CA PRO A 203 5.42 -9.08 18.68
C PRO A 203 5.26 -10.49 19.26
N GLN A 204 5.51 -10.67 20.56
CA GLN A 204 5.39 -11.95 21.26
C GLN A 204 3.92 -12.35 21.40
N LEU A 205 3.08 -11.42 21.87
CA LEU A 205 1.65 -11.66 22.05
C LEU A 205 0.96 -12.02 20.74
N GLU A 206 1.22 -11.25 19.68
CA GLU A 206 0.61 -11.50 18.37
C GLU A 206 1.18 -12.75 17.69
N ALA A 207 2.45 -13.13 17.94
CA ALA A 207 3.02 -14.37 17.41
C ALA A 207 2.36 -15.64 17.99
N GLU A 208 2.04 -15.64 19.28
CA GLU A 208 1.31 -16.76 19.90
C GLU A 208 -0.10 -16.90 19.32
N ILE A 209 -0.76 -15.79 19.00
CA ILE A 209 -2.05 -15.82 18.30
C ILE A 209 -1.87 -16.37 16.88
N ILE A 210 -0.90 -15.86 16.12
CA ILE A 210 -0.63 -16.30 14.73
C ILE A 210 -0.42 -17.82 14.68
N LYS A 211 0.24 -18.41 15.68
CA LYS A 211 0.46 -19.86 15.78
C LYS A 211 -0.83 -20.68 15.78
N THR A 212 -1.91 -20.12 16.33
CA THR A 212 -3.22 -20.77 16.45
C THR A 212 -4.11 -20.57 15.24
N LEU A 213 -3.83 -19.58 14.38
CA LEU A 213 -4.68 -19.27 13.23
C LEU A 213 -4.69 -20.40 12.19
N GLU A 214 -5.88 -20.71 11.71
CA GLU A 214 -6.15 -21.73 10.71
C GLU A 214 -6.53 -21.13 9.35
N ARG A 215 -6.49 -21.94 8.29
CA ARG A 215 -6.90 -21.52 6.94
C ARG A 215 -8.33 -20.95 6.93
N ASN A 216 -9.23 -21.56 7.70
CA ASN A 216 -10.62 -21.13 7.78
C ASN A 216 -10.77 -19.73 8.40
N ASP A 217 -9.87 -19.29 9.28
CA ASP A 217 -9.87 -17.91 9.79
C ASP A 217 -9.60 -16.92 8.66
N LEU A 218 -8.61 -17.20 7.81
CA LEU A 218 -8.28 -16.35 6.67
C LEU A 218 -9.42 -16.33 5.63
N LEU A 219 -10.06 -17.48 5.37
CA LEU A 219 -11.18 -17.57 4.45
C LEU A 219 -12.42 -16.83 4.97
N ARG A 220 -12.74 -16.96 6.26
CA ARG A 220 -13.83 -16.18 6.89
C ARG A 220 -13.54 -14.68 6.84
N PHE A 221 -12.31 -14.28 7.13
CA PHE A 221 -11.86 -12.90 7.01
C PHE A 221 -12.05 -12.38 5.58
N TYR A 222 -11.59 -13.15 4.59
CA TYR A 222 -11.73 -12.81 3.19
C TYR A 222 -13.20 -12.66 2.78
N ASP A 223 -14.01 -13.68 3.07
CA ASP A 223 -15.42 -13.76 2.69
C ASP A 223 -16.23 -12.60 3.28
N HIS A 224 -15.85 -12.12 4.46
CA HIS A 224 -16.53 -11.02 5.14
C HIS A 224 -16.01 -9.63 4.71
N TYR A 225 -14.70 -9.38 4.75
CA TYR A 225 -14.16 -8.02 4.62
C TYR A 225 -13.54 -7.69 3.26
N VAL A 226 -13.12 -8.71 2.50
CA VAL A 226 -12.27 -8.51 1.32
C VAL A 226 -13.00 -8.83 0.02
N SER A 227 -13.77 -9.92 0.00
CA SER A 227 -14.47 -10.43 -1.18
C SER A 227 -15.28 -9.35 -1.88
N PRO A 228 -15.16 -9.20 -3.22
CA PRO A 228 -15.97 -8.26 -3.98
C PRO A 228 -17.47 -8.53 -3.90
N HIS A 229 -17.85 -9.76 -3.51
CA HIS A 229 -19.22 -10.23 -3.37
C HIS A 229 -19.78 -10.07 -1.94
N SER A 230 -18.98 -9.61 -0.99
CA SER A 230 -19.45 -9.41 0.39
C SER A 230 -20.31 -8.16 0.51
N ILE A 231 -21.49 -8.32 1.11
CA ILE A 231 -22.36 -7.20 1.50
C ILE A 231 -21.79 -6.37 2.65
N TYR A 232 -20.78 -6.89 3.36
CA TYR A 232 -20.11 -6.20 4.46
C TYR A 232 -18.82 -5.49 4.03
N ARG A 233 -18.43 -5.63 2.75
CA ARG A 233 -17.21 -5.01 2.21
C ARG A 233 -17.29 -3.49 2.28
N ARG A 234 -16.25 -2.86 2.79
CA ARG A 234 -16.14 -1.40 2.93
C ARG A 234 -14.98 -0.89 2.09
N LYS A 235 -15.25 -0.52 0.84
CA LYS A 235 -14.21 -0.10 -0.12
C LYS A 235 -14.15 1.42 -0.26
N LEU A 236 -12.93 1.96 -0.21
CA LEU A 236 -12.57 3.31 -0.64
C LEU A 236 -11.40 3.22 -1.63
N ALA A 237 -11.61 3.69 -2.85
CA ALA A 237 -10.58 3.83 -3.88
C ALA A 237 -10.12 5.29 -3.97
N LEU A 238 -8.82 5.52 -3.87
CA LEU A 238 -8.20 6.82 -4.12
C LEU A 238 -7.52 6.77 -5.48
N HIS A 239 -7.98 7.64 -6.37
CA HIS A 239 -7.54 7.76 -7.75
C HIS A 239 -6.67 9.01 -7.88
N VAL A 240 -5.47 8.85 -8.42
CA VAL A 240 -4.57 9.97 -8.68
C VAL A 240 -4.27 9.98 -10.18
N ASN A 241 -4.77 10.99 -10.86
CA ASN A 241 -4.52 11.22 -12.28
C ASN A 241 -3.41 12.25 -12.49
N PRO A 242 -2.57 12.10 -13.51
CA PRO A 242 -1.65 13.16 -13.90
C PRO A 242 -2.44 14.37 -14.46
N SER A 243 -2.11 15.58 -14.01
CA SER A 243 -2.80 16.80 -14.44
C SER A 243 -2.63 17.10 -15.93
N SER A 244 -1.59 16.53 -16.57
CA SER A 244 -1.38 16.61 -18.02
C SER A 244 -2.53 16.05 -18.85
N LEU A 245 -3.38 15.20 -18.28
CA LEU A 245 -4.59 14.69 -18.96
C LEU A 245 -5.74 15.69 -18.96
N VAL A 246 -5.82 16.61 -17.99
CA VAL A 246 -6.89 17.62 -17.91
C VAL A 246 -6.64 18.79 -18.86
N LEU A 247 -5.39 18.97 -19.32
CA LEU A 247 -5.03 19.96 -20.34
C LEU A 247 -5.42 19.52 -21.77
N GLN A 248 -5.98 18.32 -21.95
CA GLN A 248 -6.61 17.89 -23.20
C GLN A 248 -8.14 18.10 -23.11
N LYS A 249 -8.59 19.36 -23.15
CA LYS A 249 -10.01 19.65 -23.44
C LYS A 249 -10.35 19.23 -24.89
N PRO A 250 -11.64 18.93 -25.19
CA PRO A 250 -12.03 18.48 -26.52
C PRO A 250 -11.70 19.58 -27.52
N ILE A 251 -10.90 19.24 -28.52
CA ILE A 251 -10.72 20.09 -29.69
C ILE A 251 -12.01 19.92 -30.50
N ASP A 252 -12.82 20.97 -30.55
CA ASP A 252 -13.93 21.08 -31.49
C ASP A 252 -13.42 20.75 -32.90
N GLU A 253 -14.08 19.80 -33.55
CA GLU A 253 -13.85 19.45 -34.95
C GLU A 253 -14.11 20.67 -35.84
N LYS A 254 -13.05 21.42 -36.15
CA LYS A 254 -12.80 22.17 -37.40
C LYS A 254 -11.56 23.04 -37.24
N ASN A 255 -10.41 22.50 -37.59
CA ASN A 255 -9.52 23.04 -38.62
C ASN A 255 -8.21 22.24 -38.67
N THR A 256 -8.00 21.66 -39.84
CA THR A 256 -6.76 21.11 -40.37
C THR A 256 -5.59 22.10 -40.24
N ASN A 257 -4.51 21.73 -39.54
CA ASN A 257 -3.20 21.44 -40.13
C ASN A 257 -2.05 21.49 -39.10
N GLU A 258 -1.18 20.47 -39.22
CA GLU A 258 0.27 20.44 -38.94
C GLU A 258 0.72 20.31 -37.47
N ASN A 259 1.06 19.11 -37.00
CA ASN A 259 2.33 18.37 -37.20
C ASN A 259 3.60 19.08 -36.69
N LYS A 260 3.86 19.02 -35.38
CA LYS A 260 5.23 19.06 -34.83
C LYS A 260 5.48 18.02 -33.73
N ASP A 261 4.51 17.75 -32.86
CA ASP A 261 4.74 16.85 -31.70
C ASP A 261 4.66 15.35 -32.03
N GLN A 262 3.91 14.95 -33.07
CA GLN A 262 3.97 13.58 -33.60
C GLN A 262 5.29 13.29 -34.33
N LEU A 263 5.94 14.33 -34.89
CA LEU A 263 7.24 14.21 -35.54
C LEU A 263 8.35 13.96 -34.50
N ASP A 264 8.24 14.53 -33.29
CA ASP A 264 9.24 14.36 -32.25
C ASP A 264 9.07 13.04 -31.47
N ALA A 265 7.83 12.55 -31.30
CA ALA A 265 7.59 11.18 -30.83
C ALA A 265 8.03 10.12 -31.85
N MET A 266 7.82 10.36 -33.16
CA MET A 266 8.37 9.52 -34.23
C MET A 266 9.89 9.62 -34.33
N LYS A 267 10.51 10.81 -34.14
CA LYS A 267 11.97 10.95 -34.08
C LYS A 267 12.57 10.28 -32.85
N TYR A 268 11.89 10.27 -31.71
CA TYR A 268 12.33 9.55 -30.52
C TYR A 268 12.20 8.03 -30.68
N LYS A 269 11.11 7.54 -31.30
CA LYS A 269 10.97 6.13 -31.70
C LYS A 269 11.99 5.71 -32.77
N LYS A 270 12.30 6.60 -33.72
CA LYS A 270 13.31 6.39 -34.77
C LYS A 270 14.73 6.50 -34.20
N SER A 271 14.95 7.31 -33.16
CA SER A 271 16.19 7.39 -32.39
C SER A 271 16.42 6.10 -31.60
N LEU A 272 15.43 5.57 -30.88
CA LEU A 272 15.51 4.27 -30.19
C LEU A 272 15.68 3.09 -31.16
N SER A 273 15.00 3.12 -32.31
CA SER A 273 15.23 2.15 -33.40
C SER A 273 16.64 2.27 -33.98
N ASN A 274 17.18 3.48 -34.09
CA ASN A 274 18.55 3.71 -34.52
C ASN A 274 19.58 3.30 -33.45
N THR A 275 19.27 3.41 -32.15
CA THR A 275 20.16 2.90 -31.08
C THR A 275 20.19 1.37 -31.05
N TYR A 276 19.11 0.71 -31.44
CA TYR A 276 19.08 -0.73 -31.70
C TYR A 276 19.83 -1.10 -33.01
N LYS A 277 19.73 -0.28 -34.06
CA LYS A 277 20.48 -0.46 -35.31
C LYS A 277 21.98 -0.17 -35.18
N GLU A 278 22.37 0.77 -34.33
CA GLU A 278 23.76 1.10 -33.99
C GLU A 278 24.39 0.03 -33.11
N ARG A 279 23.60 -0.68 -32.28
CA ARG A 279 24.08 -1.90 -31.58
C ARG A 279 24.32 -3.08 -32.53
N THR A 280 23.62 -3.16 -33.66
CA THR A 280 23.95 -4.09 -34.77
C THR A 280 25.08 -3.60 -35.69
N GLN A 281 25.66 -2.42 -35.47
CA GLN A 281 26.84 -1.94 -36.21
C GLN A 281 28.15 -2.06 -35.42
N ILE A 282 28.14 -2.68 -34.23
CA ILE A 282 29.35 -3.14 -33.52
C ILE A 282 29.64 -4.62 -33.83
N GLU A 283 29.30 -5.08 -35.04
CA GLU A 283 29.81 -6.33 -35.60
C GLU A 283 30.70 -6.01 -36.81
N ALA A 284 31.91 -5.56 -36.52
CA ALA A 284 32.98 -5.50 -37.50
C ALA A 284 34.30 -5.96 -36.87
N THR A 285 34.30 -7.15 -36.26
CA THR A 285 35.52 -7.96 -36.02
C THR A 285 35.21 -9.41 -35.57
N VAL A 286 34.19 -10.05 -36.16
CA VAL A 286 33.86 -11.47 -35.86
C VAL A 286 33.63 -12.23 -37.19
N PRO A 287 34.08 -13.49 -37.32
CA PRO A 287 34.00 -14.27 -38.57
C PRO A 287 32.59 -14.38 -39.17
N ALA A 288 32.51 -14.43 -40.50
CA ALA A 288 31.27 -14.41 -41.30
C ALA A 288 30.24 -15.49 -40.94
N ASP A 289 30.70 -16.58 -40.33
CA ASP A 289 29.92 -17.76 -39.98
C ASP A 289 28.97 -17.50 -38.79
N VAL A 290 29.30 -16.52 -37.93
CA VAL A 290 28.55 -16.14 -36.72
C VAL A 290 27.38 -15.19 -37.05
N ASN A 291 27.48 -14.44 -38.15
CA ASN A 291 26.51 -13.41 -38.52
C ASN A 291 25.17 -13.99 -38.99
N HIS A 292 25.19 -15.15 -39.65
CA HIS A 292 23.96 -15.83 -40.07
C HIS A 292 23.16 -16.42 -38.91
N GLU A 293 23.84 -16.87 -37.85
CA GLU A 293 23.21 -17.39 -36.64
C GLU A 293 22.65 -16.26 -35.77
N ALA A 294 23.37 -15.13 -35.67
CA ALA A 294 22.91 -13.92 -34.99
C ALA A 294 21.65 -13.32 -35.64
N ILE A 295 21.59 -13.22 -36.96
CA ILE A 295 20.40 -12.75 -37.69
C ILE A 295 19.19 -13.67 -37.41
N LYS A 296 19.41 -14.99 -37.44
CA LYS A 296 18.36 -15.99 -37.19
C LYS A 296 17.83 -15.93 -35.75
N LEU A 297 18.71 -15.70 -34.78
CA LEU A 297 18.34 -15.46 -33.37
C LEU A 297 17.54 -14.16 -33.21
N THR A 298 17.90 -13.11 -33.94
CA THR A 298 17.20 -11.82 -33.89
C THR A 298 15.78 -11.93 -34.46
N GLU A 299 15.61 -12.65 -35.57
CA GLU A 299 14.29 -12.96 -36.13
C GLU A 299 13.45 -13.82 -35.19
N GLN A 300 14.06 -14.80 -34.52
CA GLN A 300 13.38 -15.61 -33.50
C GLN A 300 12.92 -14.77 -32.31
N LEU A 301 13.73 -13.81 -31.85
CA LEU A 301 13.36 -12.90 -30.76
C LEU A 301 12.17 -12.02 -31.13
N VAL A 302 12.16 -11.43 -32.34
CA VAL A 302 11.03 -10.64 -32.84
C VAL A 302 9.76 -11.50 -32.95
N MET A 303 9.90 -12.76 -33.36
CA MET A 303 8.77 -13.69 -33.45
C MET A 303 8.22 -14.05 -32.06
N ILE A 304 9.10 -14.23 -31.06
CA ILE A 304 8.73 -14.44 -29.66
C ILE A 304 8.01 -13.20 -29.10
N ASP A 305 8.51 -12.00 -29.34
CA ASP A 305 7.88 -10.74 -28.88
C ASP A 305 6.46 -10.59 -29.46
N ASN A 306 6.29 -10.85 -30.76
CA ASN A 306 4.97 -10.85 -31.40
C ASN A 306 4.03 -11.94 -30.83
N LEU A 307 4.57 -13.12 -30.50
CA LEU A 307 3.80 -14.20 -29.88
C LEU A 307 3.36 -13.83 -28.46
N ILE A 308 4.23 -13.16 -27.70
CA ILE A 308 3.92 -12.62 -26.37
C ILE A 308 2.83 -11.57 -26.47
N GLU A 309 2.94 -10.58 -27.36
CA GLU A 309 1.91 -9.56 -27.57
C GLU A 309 0.55 -10.16 -27.96
N SER A 310 0.55 -11.18 -28.85
CA SER A 310 -0.65 -11.89 -29.26
C SER A 310 -1.31 -12.65 -28.10
N LYS A 311 -0.51 -13.38 -27.30
CA LYS A 311 -1.01 -14.06 -26.10
C LYS A 311 -1.53 -13.08 -25.05
N LEU A 312 -0.86 -11.94 -24.86
CA LEU A 312 -1.33 -10.88 -23.97
C LEU A 312 -2.68 -10.34 -24.41
N LYS A 313 -2.88 -10.04 -25.69
CA LYS A 313 -4.19 -9.64 -26.23
C LYS A 313 -5.27 -10.70 -26.03
N GLN A 314 -4.92 -11.98 -26.20
CA GLN A 314 -5.88 -13.06 -26.02
C GLN A 314 -6.23 -13.30 -24.55
N ILE A 315 -5.26 -13.14 -23.65
CA ILE A 315 -5.46 -13.11 -22.19
C ILE A 315 -6.34 -11.92 -21.81
N GLU A 316 -6.06 -10.72 -22.32
CA GLU A 316 -6.88 -9.51 -22.13
C GLU A 316 -8.32 -9.73 -22.59
N GLN A 317 -8.54 -10.32 -23.78
CA GLN A 317 -9.88 -10.65 -24.27
C GLN A 317 -10.60 -11.68 -23.38
N ASN A 318 -9.90 -12.73 -22.93
CA ASN A 318 -10.50 -13.74 -22.06
C ASN A 318 -10.82 -13.22 -20.66
N LEU A 319 -10.01 -12.31 -20.13
CA LEU A 319 -10.25 -11.66 -18.85
C LEU A 319 -11.33 -10.57 -18.94
N SER A 320 -11.45 -9.87 -20.08
CA SER A 320 -12.55 -8.90 -20.31
C SER A 320 -13.93 -9.55 -20.24
N LYS A 321 -14.03 -10.87 -20.46
CA LYS A 321 -15.27 -11.65 -20.37
C LYS A 321 -15.64 -12.07 -18.94
N LYS A 322 -14.72 -11.97 -17.97
CA LYS A 322 -15.02 -12.25 -16.55
C LYS A 322 -15.56 -10.96 -15.93
N GLU A 323 -16.84 -10.67 -16.18
CA GLU A 323 -17.52 -9.54 -15.53
C GLU A 323 -17.77 -9.87 -14.06
N LEU A 324 -17.07 -9.18 -13.16
CA LEU A 324 -17.41 -9.14 -11.75
C LEU A 324 -18.61 -8.21 -11.58
N ASN A 325 -19.69 -8.72 -11.00
CA ASN A 325 -20.82 -7.88 -10.60
C ASN A 325 -20.46 -7.09 -9.33
N LEU A 326 -19.71 -6.00 -9.51
CA LEU A 326 -19.24 -5.14 -8.42
C LEU A 326 -20.36 -4.20 -7.96
N PRO A 327 -20.39 -3.82 -6.67
CA PRO A 327 -21.27 -2.76 -6.19
C PRO A 327 -21.06 -1.47 -7.00
N LYS A 328 -22.12 -0.70 -7.23
CA LYS A 328 -22.06 0.58 -7.94
C LYS A 328 -21.08 1.52 -7.21
N ILE A 329 -20.18 2.15 -7.97
CA ILE A 329 -19.24 3.14 -7.43
C ILE A 329 -19.99 4.44 -7.10
N GLU A 330 -19.81 4.92 -5.88
CA GLU A 330 -20.23 6.24 -5.41
C GLU A 330 -19.04 7.21 -5.46
N TRP A 331 -19.10 8.21 -6.34
CA TRP A 331 -18.04 9.20 -6.47
C TRP A 331 -18.15 10.29 -5.39
N ILE A 332 -17.01 10.60 -4.76
CA ILE A 332 -16.91 11.65 -3.75
C ILE A 332 -16.52 12.96 -4.44
N ASP A 333 -17.47 13.87 -4.61
CA ASP A 333 -17.18 15.19 -5.23
C ASP A 333 -16.62 16.19 -4.21
N ASN A 334 -17.21 16.23 -3.01
CA ASN A 334 -16.80 17.14 -1.93
C ASN A 334 -16.45 16.35 -0.67
N ILE A 335 -15.15 16.26 -0.39
CA ILE A 335 -14.64 15.47 0.72
C ILE A 335 -15.14 15.97 2.09
N HIS A 336 -15.35 17.28 2.26
CA HIS A 336 -15.81 17.84 3.54
C HIS A 336 -17.28 17.48 3.81
N MET A 337 -18.13 17.62 2.80
CA MET A 337 -19.54 17.21 2.90
C MET A 337 -19.71 15.70 3.01
N TRP A 338 -18.86 14.91 2.33
CA TRP A 338 -18.90 13.46 2.45
C TRP A 338 -18.50 13.01 3.86
N LYS A 339 -17.41 13.57 4.40
CA LYS A 339 -16.95 13.27 5.77
C LYS A 339 -17.99 13.60 6.83
N SER A 340 -18.72 14.71 6.69
CA SER A 340 -19.71 15.12 7.69
C SER A 340 -20.94 14.19 7.79
N LYS A 341 -21.14 13.31 6.81
CA LYS A 341 -22.23 12.33 6.81
C LYS A 341 -21.86 11.02 7.50
N LEU A 342 -20.58 10.80 7.80
CA LEU A 342 -20.08 9.55 8.35
C LEU A 342 -19.88 9.64 9.86
N SER A 343 -20.12 8.51 10.52
CA SER A 343 -19.74 8.32 11.92
C SER A 343 -18.25 8.03 12.03
N CYS A 344 -17.68 8.18 13.23
CA CYS A 344 -16.31 7.79 13.52
C CYS A 344 -16.28 6.62 14.52
N TYR A 345 -15.24 5.80 14.45
CA TYR A 345 -15.01 4.79 15.47
C TYR A 345 -14.80 5.44 16.84
N PRO A 346 -15.17 4.75 17.94
CA PRO A 346 -14.76 5.18 19.27
C PRO A 346 -13.22 5.21 19.33
N LEU A 347 -12.71 5.99 20.28
CA LEU A 347 -11.27 6.01 20.54
C LEU A 347 -10.76 4.59 20.79
N ALA A 348 -9.60 4.27 20.23
CA ALA A 348 -8.95 2.99 20.45
C ALA A 348 -8.79 2.77 21.96
N GLN A 349 -9.08 1.57 22.45
CA GLN A 349 -8.80 1.22 23.83
C GLN A 349 -7.28 1.17 24.03
N SER A 350 -6.80 1.79 25.12
CA SER A 350 -5.43 1.59 25.59
C SER A 350 -5.29 0.16 26.08
N TYR A 351 -4.15 -0.48 25.79
CA TYR A 351 -3.83 -1.76 26.41
C TYR A 351 -3.26 -1.47 27.80
N ASP A 352 -4.05 -1.70 28.83
CA ASP A 352 -3.60 -1.62 30.22
C ASP A 352 -2.84 -2.90 30.59
N LYS A 353 -1.61 -3.08 30.09
CA LYS A 353 -0.69 -4.14 30.57
C LYS A 353 0.77 -3.67 30.68
N ILE A 354 1.09 -3.28 31.92
CA ILE A 354 2.27 -3.60 32.77
C ILE A 354 3.69 -3.20 32.34
N GLU A 355 4.29 -2.42 33.25
CA GLU A 355 5.71 -2.34 33.67
C GLU A 355 6.78 -2.87 32.70
N VAL A 356 7.26 -1.97 31.84
CA VAL A 356 8.69 -1.92 31.54
C VAL A 356 9.38 -1.32 32.77
N PRO A 357 10.52 -1.84 33.26
CA PRO A 357 11.19 -1.26 34.42
C PRO A 357 11.40 0.23 34.18
N ILE A 358 10.73 1.04 35.01
CA ILE A 358 10.80 2.48 35.10
C ILE A 358 10.03 3.25 34.01
N LEU A 359 8.71 3.05 33.99
CA LEU A 359 7.75 4.12 33.68
C LEU A 359 7.31 4.75 35.02
N TYR A 360 7.88 5.90 35.39
CA TYR A 360 7.25 6.75 36.40
C TYR A 360 6.43 7.80 35.65
N GLN A 361 5.09 7.66 35.70
CA GLN A 361 4.22 8.81 35.76
C GLN A 361 4.55 9.56 37.07
N LEU A 362 4.61 10.89 37.00
CA LEU A 362 4.60 11.75 38.19
C LEU A 362 3.28 11.59 38.96
#